data_AF-A0A3N1PH05-F1
#
_entry.id   AF-A0A3N1PH05-F1
#
_cell.length_a   1.000
_cell.length_b   1.000
_cell.length_c   1.000
_cell.angle_alpha   90.00
_cell.angle_beta   90.00
_cell.angle_gamma   90.00
#
_symmetry.space_group_name_H-M   'P 1'
#
loop_
_entity.id
_entity.type
_entity.pdbx_description
1 polymer ?
#
loop_
_entity_poly.entity_id
_entity_poly.type
_entity_poly.pdbx_seq_one_letter_code
_entity_poly.pdbx_strand_id
1 'polypeptide(L)'
;MRAGKATAALAAALTAALLAGCGNAPDGSDRPETSASGDAKPPVKLSVPPAYDGTKGWDESLPWVPGNAEPLVAVLPGAAAVALLTPDTGGFAVRTRAADSGKVLWTSAVWSPPRRLEYADDDDIPRVLGVEQDGRTFVVVSAHGTVGKDDLHDGTEVVRLAVFDAAGGQATGRKPLREIDVPVTVKADDDGWRVSADGGRVLVAHGDHGLYPRWGTTVDLVSGKVTDYGPPAELLKQCEGKTLECGWSRVVAAGPKGPLVGLGHGFGVPDAWFSDTVLPPGAARAHSFGFSESWNGDVYGVARGRFLAQWHGAEKNGTEGPTVWSVHDVGSGALLARMDCAYEEFPTVTSPGDSRDHPVVTSPSGRFLAAGPVAFDLERKRGVCLQGDGNRKTIAVGAIADDGVAYGTVDGDASHPVVARLDLRTATGDAKVLGSGVEIPRHTAVAGSGLFVTRDGNENVLVAVRPAR
;
A
#
# COMPACT_ATOMS: atom_id res chain seq x y z
N MET A 1 33.51 -73.79 -34.95
CA MET A 1 32.82 -73.24 -33.76
C MET A 1 32.06 -71.99 -34.18
N ARG A 2 30.76 -71.98 -33.84
CA ARG A 2 29.70 -70.94 -33.90
C ARG A 2 30.05 -69.63 -34.66
N ALA A 3 29.49 -69.42 -35.85
CA ALA A 3 28.12 -68.94 -36.15
C ALA A 3 27.99 -67.42 -35.94
N GLY A 4 27.57 -66.59 -36.88
CA GLY A 4 27.08 -66.83 -38.23
C GLY A 4 26.14 -65.68 -38.63
N LYS A 5 26.43 -65.06 -39.79
CA LYS A 5 25.53 -64.50 -40.81
C LYS A 5 24.52 -63.40 -40.40
N ALA A 6 24.07 -62.51 -41.26
CA ALA A 6 24.50 -61.98 -42.56
C ALA A 6 23.41 -60.96 -42.98
N THR A 7 23.83 -59.95 -43.75
CA THR A 7 23.15 -59.32 -44.91
C THR A 7 21.66 -58.94 -44.83
N ALA A 8 21.27 -57.66 -44.92
CA ALA A 8 21.38 -56.70 -46.06
C ALA A 8 20.30 -56.88 -47.16
N ALA A 9 19.70 -55.76 -47.56
CA ALA A 9 19.29 -55.34 -48.94
C ALA A 9 18.08 -54.38 -48.85
N LEU A 10 18.21 -53.09 -49.21
CA LEU A 10 17.98 -52.46 -50.53
C LEU A 10 16.53 -52.62 -51.05
N ALA A 11 15.67 -51.60 -51.09
CA ALA A 11 15.64 -50.32 -51.85
C ALA A 11 14.87 -50.40 -53.20
N ALA A 12 13.85 -49.54 -53.35
CA ALA A 12 13.25 -48.94 -54.59
C ALA A 12 11.87 -48.34 -54.20
N ALA A 13 11.58 -47.03 -54.28
CA ALA A 13 11.38 -46.12 -55.42
C ALA A 13 9.91 -46.02 -55.93
N LEU A 14 9.37 -44.79 -55.84
CA LEU A 14 8.32 -44.10 -56.64
C LEU A 14 6.86 -44.61 -56.66
N THR A 15 5.87 -43.72 -56.47
CA THR A 15 5.08 -43.04 -57.54
C THR A 15 3.88 -42.26 -56.92
N ALA A 16 3.61 -41.05 -57.42
CA ALA A 16 2.42 -40.25 -57.09
C ALA A 16 1.28 -40.51 -58.09
N ALA A 17 0.02 -40.50 -57.62
CA ALA A 17 -1.17 -40.44 -58.46
C ALA A 17 -2.27 -39.60 -57.77
N LEU A 18 -2.76 -38.59 -58.49
CA LEU A 18 -3.96 -37.80 -58.20
C LEU A 18 -5.20 -38.58 -58.66
N LEU A 19 -6.24 -38.61 -57.82
CA LEU A 19 -7.62 -38.93 -58.24
C LEU A 19 -8.56 -37.90 -57.61
N ALA A 20 -9.29 -37.21 -58.47
CA ALA A 20 -10.46 -36.41 -58.12
C ALA A 20 -11.64 -37.35 -57.86
N GLY A 21 -12.41 -37.08 -56.81
CA GLY A 21 -13.67 -37.77 -56.51
C GLY A 21 -14.56 -36.89 -55.65
N CYS A 22 -15.66 -36.41 -56.24
CA CYS A 22 -16.79 -35.83 -55.52
C CYS A 22 -17.52 -36.96 -54.77
N GLY A 23 -17.78 -36.76 -53.47
CA GLY A 23 -18.61 -37.65 -52.66
C GLY A 23 -19.25 -36.89 -51.51
N ASN A 24 -20.58 -36.91 -51.45
CA ASN A 24 -21.41 -36.33 -50.39
C ASN A 24 -21.14 -36.98 -49.01
N ALA A 25 -21.21 -36.13 -47.97
CA ALA A 25 -21.34 -36.28 -46.50
C ALA A 25 -21.66 -37.67 -45.87
N PRO A 26 -21.38 -37.96 -44.56
CA PRO A 26 -21.38 -37.03 -43.41
C PRO A 26 -20.34 -37.27 -42.27
N ASP A 27 -20.37 -36.33 -41.31
CA ASP A 27 -20.02 -36.39 -39.88
C ASP A 27 -18.60 -36.74 -39.39
N GLY A 28 -18.04 -35.77 -38.63
CA GLY A 28 -17.38 -36.05 -37.36
C GLY A 28 -15.86 -36.17 -37.38
N SER A 29 -15.15 -35.06 -37.21
CA SER A 29 -14.03 -35.00 -36.26
C SER A 29 -13.63 -33.55 -35.99
N ASP A 30 -13.95 -33.13 -34.76
CA ASP A 30 -13.43 -31.92 -34.13
C ASP A 30 -11.90 -31.95 -34.15
N ARG A 31 -11.33 -31.01 -34.89
CA ARG A 31 -9.93 -30.61 -34.74
C ARG A 31 -9.95 -29.38 -33.84
N PRO A 32 -9.19 -29.34 -32.72
CA PRO A 32 -9.20 -28.18 -31.84
C PRO A 32 -8.72 -26.97 -32.63
N GLU A 33 -9.62 -25.99 -32.80
CA GLU A 33 -9.27 -24.66 -33.21
C GLU A 33 -8.26 -24.11 -32.21
N THR A 34 -7.04 -23.93 -32.69
CA THR A 34 -6.04 -23.04 -32.11
C THR A 34 -6.73 -21.73 -31.78
N SER A 35 -7.01 -21.49 -30.50
CA SER A 35 -7.69 -20.29 -30.04
C SER A 35 -6.84 -19.09 -30.41
N ALA A 36 -7.33 -18.36 -31.40
CA ALA A 36 -6.86 -17.03 -31.74
C ALA A 36 -6.93 -16.15 -30.49
N SER A 37 -5.89 -15.33 -30.33
CA SER A 37 -5.82 -14.15 -29.46
C SER A 37 -7.19 -13.47 -29.34
N GLY A 38 -7.87 -13.67 -28.21
CA GLY A 38 -9.14 -13.00 -27.93
C GLY A 38 -8.92 -11.49 -27.90
N ASP A 39 -9.71 -10.77 -28.70
CA ASP A 39 -9.77 -9.32 -28.69
C ASP A 39 -10.04 -8.83 -27.26
N ALA A 40 -9.07 -8.12 -26.68
CA ALA A 40 -9.22 -7.54 -25.36
C ALA A 40 -10.38 -6.52 -25.41
N LYS A 41 -11.33 -6.66 -24.48
CA LYS A 41 -12.43 -5.70 -24.31
C LYS A 41 -11.84 -4.29 -24.20
N PRO A 42 -12.34 -3.30 -24.97
CA PRO A 42 -11.88 -1.92 -24.84
C PRO A 42 -12.01 -1.43 -23.39
N PRO A 43 -11.05 -0.64 -22.89
CA PRO A 43 -11.12 -0.11 -21.54
C PRO A 43 -12.31 0.85 -21.38
N VAL A 44 -12.88 0.86 -20.18
CA VAL A 44 -13.88 1.82 -19.74
C VAL A 44 -13.28 3.22 -19.82
N LYS A 45 -14.00 4.14 -20.47
CA LYS A 45 -13.61 5.54 -20.53
C LYS A 45 -13.70 6.15 -19.14
N LEU A 46 -12.56 6.54 -18.59
CA LEU A 46 -12.47 7.25 -17.32
C LEU A 46 -12.24 8.75 -17.54
N SER A 47 -12.89 9.56 -16.70
CA SER A 47 -12.57 10.97 -16.55
C SER A 47 -11.34 11.07 -15.68
N VAL A 48 -10.18 11.31 -16.28
CA VAL A 48 -8.86 11.34 -15.61
C VAL A 48 -8.16 12.67 -15.87
N PRO A 49 -7.12 13.03 -15.10
CA PRO A 49 -6.36 14.24 -15.35
C PRO A 49 -5.80 14.28 -16.78
N PRO A 50 -5.68 15.46 -17.41
CA PRO A 50 -5.24 15.59 -18.80
C PRO A 50 -3.87 14.98 -19.13
N ALA A 51 -3.04 14.74 -18.11
CA ALA A 51 -1.75 14.06 -18.26
C ALA A 51 -1.89 12.58 -18.66
N TYR A 52 -3.07 11.98 -18.50
CA TYR A 52 -3.33 10.58 -18.80
C TYR A 52 -4.31 10.43 -19.96
N ASP A 53 -4.23 9.30 -20.67
CA ASP A 53 -5.21 8.90 -21.67
C ASP A 53 -6.26 7.97 -21.06
N GLY A 54 -7.37 8.54 -20.62
CA GLY A 54 -8.51 7.82 -20.02
C GLY A 54 -9.22 6.82 -20.95
N THR A 55 -8.83 6.74 -22.23
CA THR A 55 -9.39 5.83 -23.24
C THR A 55 -8.47 4.68 -23.64
N LYS A 56 -7.25 4.65 -23.10
CA LYS A 56 -6.24 3.62 -23.37
C LYS A 56 -5.83 2.88 -22.10
N GLY A 57 -5.06 1.81 -22.26
CA GLY A 57 -4.59 0.97 -21.16
C GLY A 57 -5.48 -0.24 -20.97
N TRP A 58 -5.66 -0.67 -19.73
CA TRP A 58 -6.38 -1.89 -19.40
C TRP A 58 -7.14 -1.76 -18.08
N ASP A 59 -8.14 -2.64 -17.92
CA ASP A 59 -9.04 -2.69 -16.78
C ASP A 59 -9.15 -4.11 -16.21
N GLU A 60 -9.36 -4.21 -14.90
CA GLU A 60 -9.82 -5.41 -14.21
C GLU A 60 -11.01 -5.03 -13.32
N SER A 61 -12.16 -5.68 -13.53
CA SER A 61 -13.33 -5.54 -12.64
C SER A 61 -13.31 -6.67 -11.61
N LEU A 62 -13.53 -6.33 -10.34
CA LEU A 62 -13.48 -7.23 -9.20
C LEU A 62 -14.88 -7.23 -8.53
N PRO A 63 -15.81 -8.08 -9.00
CA PRO A 63 -17.21 -8.07 -8.54
C PRO A 63 -17.43 -8.72 -7.16
N TRP A 64 -16.40 -9.37 -6.60
CA TRP A 64 -16.46 -10.06 -5.33
C TRP A 64 -16.20 -9.14 -4.13
N VAL A 65 -15.80 -7.89 -4.38
CA VAL A 65 -15.32 -6.96 -3.36
C VAL A 65 -16.48 -6.16 -2.78
N PRO A 66 -16.75 -6.25 -1.46
CA PRO A 66 -17.81 -5.50 -0.79
C PRO A 66 -17.68 -3.98 -1.00
N GLY A 67 -18.82 -3.28 -0.92
CA GLY A 67 -18.93 -1.83 -1.19
C GLY A 67 -18.00 -0.94 -0.35
N ASN A 68 -17.77 -1.33 0.89
CA ASN A 68 -16.96 -0.62 1.89
C ASN A 68 -15.51 -1.11 1.99
N ALA A 69 -15.14 -2.19 1.32
CA ALA A 69 -13.80 -2.77 1.47
C ALA A 69 -12.70 -1.92 0.81
N GLU A 70 -11.55 -1.86 1.46
CA GLU A 70 -10.34 -1.16 0.98
C GLU A 70 -9.72 -1.83 -0.27
N PRO A 71 -8.82 -1.12 -0.99
CA PRO A 71 -8.33 -1.58 -2.28
C PRO A 71 -7.45 -2.84 -2.22
N LEU A 72 -7.75 -3.80 -3.08
CA LEU A 72 -7.10 -5.12 -3.21
C LEU A 72 -6.00 -5.15 -4.27
N VAL A 73 -5.30 -4.02 -4.41
CA VAL A 73 -4.30 -3.81 -5.46
C VAL A 73 -3.02 -3.26 -4.86
N ALA A 74 -1.91 -3.82 -5.32
CA ALA A 74 -0.57 -3.39 -4.96
C ALA A 74 0.25 -3.06 -6.20
N VAL A 75 0.96 -1.94 -6.17
CA VAL A 75 2.06 -1.67 -7.10
C VAL A 75 3.30 -2.35 -6.58
N LEU A 76 4.02 -3.08 -7.42
CA LEU A 76 5.27 -3.71 -7.02
C LEU A 76 6.42 -2.70 -7.05
N PRO A 77 7.12 -2.47 -5.92
CA PRO A 77 8.27 -1.56 -5.90
C PRO A 77 9.34 -1.98 -6.93
N GLY A 78 9.76 -1.04 -7.76
CA GLY A 78 10.80 -1.24 -8.78
C GLY A 78 10.40 -2.14 -9.95
N ALA A 79 9.26 -2.84 -9.89
CA ALA A 79 8.75 -3.66 -10.97
C ALA A 79 7.55 -2.94 -11.60
N ALA A 80 7.61 -2.73 -12.92
CA ALA A 80 6.57 -2.12 -13.75
C ALA A 80 5.27 -2.96 -13.80
N ALA A 81 4.69 -3.26 -12.65
CA ALA A 81 3.70 -4.31 -12.47
C ALA A 81 2.74 -4.02 -11.30
N VAL A 82 1.53 -4.57 -11.44
CA VAL A 82 0.43 -4.45 -10.50
C VAL A 82 0.00 -5.85 -10.09
N ALA A 83 -0.08 -6.10 -8.78
CA ALA A 83 -0.59 -7.34 -8.20
C ALA A 83 -2.04 -7.16 -7.76
N LEU A 84 -2.87 -8.14 -8.10
CA LEU A 84 -4.31 -8.19 -7.85
C LEU A 84 -4.64 -9.50 -7.15
N LEU A 85 -5.57 -9.46 -6.21
CA LEU A 85 -6.14 -10.66 -5.62
C LEU A 85 -7.40 -11.08 -6.40
N THR A 86 -7.48 -12.36 -6.77
CA THR A 86 -8.63 -12.93 -7.47
C THR A 86 -9.14 -14.15 -6.73
N PRO A 87 -10.45 -14.28 -6.46
CA PRO A 87 -11.02 -15.48 -5.85
C PRO A 87 -10.88 -16.67 -6.82
N ASP A 88 -10.70 -17.85 -6.24
CA ASP A 88 -10.69 -19.13 -6.95
C ASP A 88 -11.38 -20.19 -6.07
N THR A 89 -11.55 -21.40 -6.59
CA THR A 89 -12.19 -22.51 -5.88
C THR A 89 -11.42 -22.82 -4.60
N GLY A 90 -12.01 -22.49 -3.45
CA GLY A 90 -11.43 -22.78 -2.13
C GLY A 90 -10.39 -21.78 -1.62
N GLY A 91 -10.24 -20.61 -2.24
CA GLY A 91 -9.31 -19.59 -1.76
C GLY A 91 -9.11 -18.42 -2.72
N PHE A 92 -7.90 -17.89 -2.74
CA PHE A 92 -7.51 -16.74 -3.55
C PHE A 92 -6.20 -17.01 -4.29
N ALA A 93 -6.08 -16.44 -5.48
CA ALA A 93 -4.83 -16.39 -6.22
C ALA A 93 -4.39 -14.94 -6.39
N VAL A 94 -3.07 -14.72 -6.37
CA VAL A 94 -2.47 -13.47 -6.80
C VAL A 94 -2.24 -13.54 -8.29
N ARG A 95 -2.69 -12.51 -9.01
CA ARG A 95 -2.34 -12.28 -10.40
C ARG A 95 -1.52 -11.00 -10.51
N THR A 96 -0.32 -11.11 -11.06
CA THR A 96 0.50 -9.94 -11.38
C THR A 96 0.39 -9.63 -12.86
N ARG A 97 0.10 -8.37 -13.21
CA ARG A 97 0.02 -7.86 -14.58
C ARG A 97 1.08 -6.80 -14.82
N ALA A 98 1.62 -6.75 -16.03
CA ALA A 98 2.47 -5.65 -16.48
C ALA A 98 1.62 -4.37 -16.56
N ALA A 99 2.13 -3.26 -16.02
CA ALA A 99 1.35 -2.03 -15.95
C ALA A 99 1.13 -1.39 -17.34
N ASP A 100 2.08 -1.54 -18.25
CA ASP A 100 2.04 -0.96 -19.60
C ASP A 100 1.02 -1.62 -20.54
N SER A 101 0.85 -2.94 -20.41
CA SER A 101 0.16 -3.79 -21.39
C SER A 101 -0.99 -4.59 -20.80
N GLY A 102 -1.07 -4.70 -19.46
CA GLY A 102 -2.04 -5.53 -18.77
C GLY A 102 -1.77 -7.03 -18.93
N LYS A 103 -0.70 -7.43 -19.62
CA LYS A 103 -0.33 -8.83 -19.80
C LYS A 103 -0.05 -9.47 -18.44
N VAL A 104 -0.64 -10.64 -18.19
CA VAL A 104 -0.33 -11.43 -17.00
C VAL A 104 1.14 -11.83 -17.04
N LEU A 105 1.89 -11.42 -16.02
CA LEU A 105 3.28 -11.79 -15.81
C LEU A 105 3.37 -13.13 -15.11
N TRP A 106 2.56 -13.30 -14.05
CA TRP A 106 2.40 -14.58 -13.38
C TRP A 106 1.12 -14.65 -12.54
N THR A 107 0.71 -15.87 -12.22
CA THR A 107 -0.40 -16.20 -11.31
C THR A 107 0.06 -17.20 -10.26
N SER A 108 -0.30 -16.98 -9.01
CA SER A 108 0.01 -17.92 -7.92
C SER A 108 -0.78 -19.22 -8.03
N ALA A 109 -0.37 -20.23 -7.27
CA ALA A 109 -1.29 -21.28 -6.87
C ALA A 109 -2.39 -20.69 -5.99
N VAL A 110 -3.53 -21.36 -5.90
CA VAL A 110 -4.59 -20.98 -4.95
C VAL A 110 -4.03 -21.10 -3.53
N TRP A 111 -4.15 -20.01 -2.78
CA TRP A 111 -3.83 -19.92 -1.37
C TRP A 111 -5.14 -19.85 -0.58
N SER A 112 -5.23 -20.68 0.46
CA SER A 112 -6.39 -20.70 1.34
C SER A 112 -6.13 -19.80 2.56
N PRO A 113 -6.97 -18.80 2.81
CA PRO A 113 -6.87 -17.98 4.01
C PRO A 113 -7.13 -18.84 5.28
N PRO A 114 -6.74 -18.35 6.47
CA PRO A 114 -7.15 -18.98 7.72
C PRO A 114 -8.68 -19.03 7.84
N ARG A 115 -9.19 -19.85 8.76
CA ARG A 115 -10.64 -19.97 8.97
C ARG A 115 -11.19 -18.60 9.39
N ARG A 116 -12.21 -18.09 8.70
CA ARG A 116 -12.87 -16.82 9.04
C ARG A 116 -13.35 -16.84 10.50
N LEU A 117 -13.16 -15.73 11.19
CA LEU A 117 -13.65 -15.55 12.55
C LEU A 117 -15.17 -15.43 12.55
N GLU A 118 -15.80 -15.86 13.64
CA GLU A 118 -17.27 -15.82 13.76
C GLU A 118 -17.80 -14.38 13.87
N TYR A 119 -16.96 -13.45 14.33
CA TYR A 119 -17.25 -12.03 14.48
C TYR A 119 -16.67 -11.15 13.35
N ALA A 120 -16.03 -11.74 12.33
CA ALA A 120 -15.44 -10.96 11.24
C ALA A 120 -16.51 -10.32 10.36
N ASP A 121 -16.39 -9.02 10.14
CA ASP A 121 -17.24 -8.26 9.21
C ASP A 121 -17.06 -8.73 7.76
N ASP A 122 -18.01 -8.39 6.89
CA ASP A 122 -17.99 -8.78 5.47
C ASP A 122 -16.86 -8.12 4.67
N ASP A 123 -16.31 -7.01 5.15
CA ASP A 123 -15.16 -6.32 4.59
C ASP A 123 -13.80 -6.77 5.18
N ASP A 124 -13.80 -7.71 6.13
CA ASP A 124 -12.59 -8.42 6.57
C ASP A 124 -12.15 -9.46 5.54
N ILE A 125 -11.67 -8.94 4.42
CA ILE A 125 -11.22 -9.71 3.26
C ILE A 125 -9.69 -9.73 3.17
N PRO A 126 -9.09 -10.73 2.51
CA PRO A 126 -7.64 -10.76 2.35
C PRO A 126 -7.11 -9.55 1.57
N ARG A 127 -5.94 -9.04 1.97
CA ARG A 127 -5.28 -7.85 1.42
C ARG A 127 -4.01 -8.24 0.66
N VAL A 128 -3.52 -7.35 -0.21
CA VAL A 128 -2.27 -7.53 -0.97
C VAL A 128 -1.37 -6.31 -0.87
N LEU A 129 -0.07 -6.53 -0.69
CA LEU A 129 0.97 -5.51 -0.58
C LEU A 129 2.16 -5.84 -1.47
N GLY A 130 2.75 -4.82 -2.07
CA GLY A 130 4.03 -4.88 -2.76
C GLY A 130 5.10 -4.37 -1.80
N VAL A 131 6.10 -5.20 -1.50
CA VAL A 131 7.10 -4.88 -0.47
C VAL A 131 8.50 -4.98 -1.07
N GLU A 132 9.32 -3.96 -0.87
CA GLU A 132 10.77 -4.06 -1.08
C GLU A 132 11.43 -4.27 0.26
N GLN A 133 12.21 -5.34 0.40
CA GLN A 133 12.99 -5.62 1.59
C GLN A 133 14.36 -6.14 1.19
N ASP A 134 15.42 -5.48 1.67
CA ASP A 134 16.82 -5.87 1.42
C ASP A 134 17.15 -6.04 -0.08
N GLY A 135 16.61 -5.15 -0.92
CA GLY A 135 16.82 -5.17 -2.37
C GLY A 135 16.02 -6.25 -3.13
N ARG A 136 15.08 -6.93 -2.46
CA ARG A 136 14.18 -7.92 -3.06
C ARG A 136 12.75 -7.42 -3.03
N THR A 137 12.03 -7.64 -4.12
CA THR A 137 10.61 -7.30 -4.24
C THR A 137 9.74 -8.53 -3.98
N PHE A 138 8.74 -8.38 -3.12
CA PHE A 138 7.79 -9.39 -2.73
C PHE A 138 6.35 -8.93 -3.00
N VAL A 139 5.47 -9.88 -3.30
CA VAL A 139 4.02 -9.72 -3.06
C VAL A 139 3.71 -10.41 -1.74
N VAL A 140 3.05 -9.71 -0.82
CA VAL A 140 2.54 -10.28 0.42
C VAL A 140 1.02 -10.26 0.38
N VAL A 141 0.40 -11.42 0.54
CA VAL A 141 -1.05 -11.54 0.77
C VAL A 141 -1.27 -11.78 2.25
N SER A 142 -2.24 -11.09 2.85
CA SER A 142 -2.54 -11.22 4.27
C SER A 142 -4.03 -11.44 4.50
N ALA A 143 -4.38 -12.32 5.43
CA ALA A 143 -5.76 -12.43 5.93
C ALA A 143 -5.76 -12.74 7.43
N HIS A 144 -6.79 -12.26 8.12
CA HIS A 144 -7.06 -12.51 9.52
C HIS A 144 -8.00 -13.70 9.68
N GLY A 145 -7.80 -14.50 10.73
CA GLY A 145 -8.62 -15.67 10.99
C GLY A 145 -8.06 -16.55 12.09
N THR A 146 -8.59 -17.77 12.19
CA THR A 146 -8.14 -18.79 13.14
C THR A 146 -7.44 -19.94 12.44
N VAL A 147 -6.36 -20.45 13.05
CA VAL A 147 -5.66 -21.66 12.63
C VAL A 147 -5.69 -22.71 13.75
N GLY A 148 -5.72 -23.99 13.38
CA GLY A 148 -5.68 -25.09 14.36
C GLY A 148 -6.95 -25.28 15.19
N LYS A 149 -8.09 -24.67 14.82
CA LYS A 149 -9.40 -24.90 15.46
C LYS A 149 -9.97 -26.25 15.01
N ASP A 150 -10.28 -27.12 15.96
CA ASP A 150 -10.92 -28.42 15.76
C ASP A 150 -11.89 -28.75 16.92
N ASP A 151 -12.39 -29.98 17.01
CA ASP A 151 -13.36 -30.39 18.05
C ASP A 151 -12.76 -30.42 19.47
N LEU A 152 -11.43 -30.32 19.59
CA LEU A 152 -10.68 -30.42 20.86
C LEU A 152 -9.90 -29.13 21.19
N HIS A 153 -9.69 -28.24 20.23
CA HIS A 153 -8.88 -27.02 20.37
C HIS A 153 -9.61 -25.79 19.80
N ASP A 154 -9.57 -24.69 20.55
CA ASP A 154 -10.17 -23.42 20.13
C ASP A 154 -9.44 -22.75 18.96
N GLY A 155 -8.21 -23.22 18.67
CA GLY A 155 -7.32 -22.65 17.67
C GLY A 155 -6.61 -21.40 18.15
N THR A 156 -5.83 -20.78 17.26
CA THR A 156 -5.10 -19.54 17.51
C THR A 156 -5.53 -18.51 16.48
N GLU A 157 -5.87 -17.32 16.95
CA GLU A 157 -6.13 -16.18 16.09
C GLU A 157 -4.82 -15.64 15.52
N VAL A 158 -4.78 -15.46 14.20
CA VAL A 158 -3.58 -15.08 13.46
C VAL A 158 -3.90 -14.13 12.32
N VAL A 159 -2.93 -13.30 11.97
CA VAL A 159 -2.82 -12.75 10.62
C VAL A 159 -1.85 -13.65 9.85
N ARG A 160 -2.36 -14.38 8.86
CA ARG A 160 -1.53 -15.23 7.99
C ARG A 160 -1.01 -14.42 6.82
N LEU A 161 0.29 -14.48 6.59
CA LEU A 161 0.98 -13.88 5.45
C LEU A 161 1.44 -14.96 4.47
N ALA A 162 1.01 -14.88 3.21
CA ALA A 162 1.61 -15.62 2.11
C ALA A 162 2.59 -14.73 1.34
N VAL A 163 3.86 -15.10 1.32
CA VAL A 163 4.95 -14.29 0.76
C VAL A 163 5.39 -14.87 -0.57
N PHE A 164 5.28 -14.12 -1.65
CA PHE A 164 5.72 -14.51 -2.98
C PHE A 164 6.91 -13.64 -3.41
N ASP A 165 7.98 -14.27 -3.88
CA ASP A 165 9.05 -13.56 -4.58
C ASP A 165 8.52 -13.05 -5.92
N ALA A 166 8.65 -11.76 -6.21
CA ALA A 166 8.15 -11.18 -7.45
C ALA A 166 8.98 -11.61 -8.67
N ALA A 167 10.30 -11.82 -8.51
CA ALA A 167 11.24 -12.09 -9.60
C ALA A 167 11.41 -13.59 -9.91
N GLY A 168 11.22 -14.47 -8.93
CA GLY A 168 11.51 -15.91 -9.06
C GLY A 168 10.29 -16.82 -9.18
N GLY A 169 10.41 -17.93 -9.92
CA GLY A 169 9.41 -19.02 -9.95
C GLY A 169 8.62 -19.14 -11.25
N GLN A 170 7.75 -20.15 -11.32
CA GLN A 170 6.90 -20.40 -12.49
C GLN A 170 5.94 -19.24 -12.76
N ALA A 171 5.54 -19.07 -14.02
CA ALA A 171 4.56 -18.06 -14.43
C ALA A 171 3.13 -18.43 -14.02
N THR A 172 2.83 -19.72 -13.84
CA THR A 172 1.51 -20.20 -13.41
C THR A 172 1.68 -21.14 -12.23
N GLY A 173 0.77 -21.08 -11.25
CA GLY A 173 0.83 -21.96 -10.09
C GLY A 173 1.99 -21.64 -9.15
N ARG A 174 2.47 -20.39 -9.14
CA ARG A 174 3.57 -19.96 -8.27
C ARG A 174 3.18 -20.17 -6.80
N LYS A 175 3.92 -21.00 -6.09
CA LYS A 175 3.70 -21.22 -4.65
C LYS A 175 4.30 -20.08 -3.82
N PRO A 176 3.74 -19.77 -2.64
CA PRO A 176 4.40 -18.89 -1.69
C PRO A 176 5.81 -19.40 -1.40
N LEU A 177 6.77 -18.48 -1.29
CA LEU A 177 8.08 -18.78 -0.72
C LEU A 177 7.93 -19.23 0.74
N ARG A 178 7.00 -18.60 1.46
CA ARG A 178 6.67 -18.88 2.86
C ARG A 178 5.21 -18.55 3.14
N GLU A 179 4.65 -19.26 4.10
CA GLU A 179 3.45 -18.86 4.83
C GLU A 179 3.85 -18.61 6.28
N ILE A 180 3.42 -17.49 6.85
CA ILE A 180 3.83 -17.01 8.16
C ILE A 180 2.57 -16.68 8.95
N ASP A 181 2.35 -17.38 10.05
CA ASP A 181 1.27 -17.07 10.98
C ASP A 181 1.79 -16.13 12.05
N VAL A 182 1.24 -14.92 12.09
CA VAL A 182 1.54 -13.93 13.14
C VAL A 182 0.39 -14.00 14.16
N PRO A 183 0.64 -14.48 15.39
CA PRO A 183 -0.37 -14.46 16.45
C PRO A 183 -0.82 -13.03 16.69
N VAL A 184 -2.15 -12.84 16.77
CA VAL A 184 -2.75 -11.56 17.10
C VAL A 184 -3.85 -11.76 18.13
N THR A 185 -4.30 -10.67 18.73
CA THR A 185 -5.52 -10.64 19.52
C THR A 185 -6.29 -9.41 19.13
N VAL A 186 -7.42 -9.62 18.46
CA VAL A 186 -8.38 -8.59 18.05
C VAL A 186 -9.68 -8.90 18.76
N LYS A 187 -10.17 -7.98 19.60
CA LYS A 187 -11.50 -8.12 20.21
C LYS A 187 -12.56 -7.58 19.26
N ALA A 188 -13.75 -8.18 19.31
CA ALA A 188 -14.86 -7.81 18.42
C ALA A 188 -15.33 -6.35 18.61
N ASP A 189 -15.04 -5.74 19.75
CA ASP A 189 -15.49 -4.40 20.12
C ASP A 189 -14.30 -3.44 19.93
N ASP A 190 -14.28 -2.72 18.81
CA ASP A 190 -13.38 -1.60 18.52
C ASP A 190 -11.87 -1.90 18.34
N ASP A 191 -11.45 -3.16 18.15
CA ASP A 191 -10.07 -3.49 17.76
C ASP A 191 -9.95 -3.72 16.24
N GLY A 192 -8.88 -3.24 15.62
CA GLY A 192 -8.55 -3.49 14.22
C GLY A 192 -7.27 -4.29 14.03
N TRP A 193 -7.02 -4.70 12.78
CA TRP A 193 -5.72 -5.21 12.34
C TRP A 193 -5.27 -4.52 11.05
N ARG A 194 -3.95 -4.44 10.87
CA ARG A 194 -3.34 -3.85 9.68
C ARG A 194 -2.02 -4.52 9.35
N VAL A 195 -1.75 -4.70 8.06
CA VAL A 195 -0.41 -5.02 7.57
C VAL A 195 0.09 -3.83 6.76
N SER A 196 1.31 -3.38 7.05
CA SER A 196 1.97 -2.31 6.32
C SER A 196 3.46 -2.61 6.12
N ALA A 197 4.10 -1.89 5.20
CA ALA A 197 5.55 -1.94 4.99
C ALA A 197 6.17 -0.54 4.92
N ASP A 198 5.48 0.45 5.49
CA ASP A 198 5.78 1.86 5.27
C ASP A 198 7.13 2.29 5.88
N GLY A 199 7.59 1.61 6.95
CA GLY A 199 8.91 1.83 7.54
C GLY A 199 10.06 1.09 6.84
N GLY A 200 9.77 0.25 5.83
CA GLY A 200 10.75 -0.59 5.13
C GLY A 200 10.88 -2.02 5.66
N ARG A 201 10.12 -2.39 6.70
CA ARG A 201 9.89 -3.77 7.13
C ARG A 201 8.39 -4.02 7.24
N VAL A 202 7.96 -5.26 7.08
CA VAL A 202 6.55 -5.61 7.29
C VAL A 202 6.22 -5.51 8.77
N LEU A 203 5.15 -4.78 9.06
CA LEU A 203 4.53 -4.63 10.37
C LEU A 203 3.12 -5.19 10.30
N VAL A 204 2.83 -6.19 11.13
CA VAL A 204 1.48 -6.61 11.47
C VAL A 204 1.11 -5.91 12.76
N ALA A 205 0.17 -4.98 12.69
CA ALA A 205 -0.33 -4.24 13.84
C ALA A 205 -1.75 -4.71 14.18
N HIS A 206 -2.09 -4.76 15.46
CA HIS A 206 -3.42 -5.15 15.93
C HIS A 206 -3.80 -4.48 17.27
N GLY A 207 -5.08 -4.51 17.60
CA GLY A 207 -5.65 -3.95 18.84
C GLY A 207 -5.83 -2.44 18.80
N ASP A 208 -6.87 -1.92 19.43
CA ASP A 208 -7.45 -0.60 19.18
C ASP A 208 -7.80 -0.41 17.68
N HIS A 209 -8.74 0.47 17.36
CA HIS A 209 -9.12 0.79 15.98
C HIS A 209 -8.28 1.93 15.40
N GLY A 210 -8.29 2.05 14.07
CA GLY A 210 -7.67 3.14 13.32
C GLY A 210 -6.32 2.77 12.67
N LEU A 211 -5.66 3.79 12.13
CA LEU A 211 -4.51 3.64 11.22
C LEU A 211 -3.26 3.01 11.87
N TYR A 212 -3.09 3.23 13.17
CA TYR A 212 -1.99 2.67 13.96
C TYR A 212 -2.59 1.93 15.14
N PRO A 213 -2.87 0.62 14.98
CA PRO A 213 -3.21 -0.23 16.11
C PRO A 213 -2.12 -0.21 17.19
N ARG A 214 -2.49 -0.51 18.44
CA ARG A 214 -1.60 -0.38 19.61
C ARG A 214 -0.40 -1.32 19.53
N TRP A 215 -0.63 -2.59 19.22
CA TRP A 215 0.38 -3.64 19.25
C TRP A 215 1.00 -3.82 17.87
N GLY A 216 2.26 -4.26 17.82
CA GLY A 216 3.00 -4.40 16.58
C GLY A 216 3.96 -5.58 16.62
N THR A 217 3.94 -6.37 15.55
CA THR A 217 4.88 -7.45 15.28
C THR A 217 5.53 -7.25 13.92
N THR A 218 6.85 -7.30 13.85
CA THR A 218 7.56 -7.24 12.57
C THR A 218 7.82 -8.62 11.98
N VAL A 219 7.83 -8.71 10.66
CA VAL A 219 8.13 -9.93 9.90
C VAL A 219 9.27 -9.66 8.92
N ASP A 220 10.32 -10.47 9.02
CA ASP A 220 11.35 -10.56 7.99
C ASP A 220 10.90 -11.51 6.88
N LEU A 221 10.59 -10.96 5.71
CA LEU A 221 10.10 -11.72 4.55
C LEU A 221 11.14 -12.71 3.98
N VAL A 222 12.43 -12.46 4.18
CA VAL A 222 13.51 -13.31 3.68
C VAL A 222 13.65 -14.54 4.55
N SER A 223 13.76 -14.37 5.87
CA SER A 223 13.97 -15.47 6.82
C SER A 223 12.67 -16.13 7.31
N GLY A 224 11.56 -15.40 7.28
CA GLY A 224 10.31 -15.77 7.94
C GLY A 224 10.30 -15.49 9.44
N LYS A 225 11.32 -14.80 9.98
CA LYS A 225 11.40 -14.48 11.40
C LYS A 225 10.31 -13.47 11.77
N VAL A 226 9.54 -13.83 12.80
CA VAL A 226 8.55 -12.97 13.45
C VAL A 226 9.18 -12.39 14.72
N THR A 227 8.97 -11.11 14.98
CA THR A 227 9.46 -10.44 16.21
C THR A 227 8.35 -9.56 16.76
N ASP A 228 7.73 -10.04 17.83
CA ASP A 228 6.78 -9.29 18.63
C ASP A 228 7.54 -8.23 19.44
N TYR A 229 7.01 -7.01 19.44
CA TYR A 229 7.58 -5.90 20.19
C TYR A 229 6.99 -5.78 21.61
N GLY A 230 5.90 -6.48 21.94
CA GLY A 230 5.24 -6.35 23.23
C GLY A 230 4.68 -4.93 23.47
N PRO A 231 4.56 -4.50 24.74
CA PRO A 231 4.08 -3.15 25.09
C PRO A 231 4.97 -2.04 24.51
N PRO A 232 4.44 -1.14 23.65
CA PRO A 232 5.30 -0.15 22.99
C PRO A 232 5.96 0.83 23.98
N ALA A 233 5.33 1.10 25.13
CA ALA A 233 5.90 1.93 26.19
C ALA A 233 7.16 1.30 26.80
N GLU A 234 7.26 -0.02 26.87
CA GLU A 234 8.42 -0.72 27.44
C GLU A 234 9.63 -0.71 26.50
N LEU A 235 9.43 -0.34 25.23
CA LEU A 235 10.50 -0.23 24.25
C LEU A 235 11.33 1.05 24.40
N LEU A 236 10.77 2.08 25.05
CA LEU A 236 11.39 3.39 25.18
C LEU A 236 11.79 3.65 26.64
N LYS A 237 13.08 3.82 26.90
CA LYS A 237 13.62 4.17 28.23
C LYS A 237 12.99 5.43 28.82
N GLN A 238 12.57 6.35 27.95
CA GLN A 238 11.88 7.59 28.30
C GLN A 238 10.56 7.35 29.04
N CYS A 239 9.94 6.18 28.86
CA CYS A 239 8.67 5.78 29.44
C CYS A 239 8.80 5.05 30.79
N GLU A 240 10.02 4.78 31.26
CA GLU A 240 10.25 4.15 32.57
C GLU A 240 9.63 5.00 33.68
N GLY A 241 8.62 4.45 34.37
CA GLY A 241 7.89 5.14 35.43
C GLY A 241 6.88 6.20 34.98
N LYS A 242 6.59 6.31 33.67
CA LYS A 242 5.71 7.34 33.08
C LYS A 242 4.46 6.75 32.42
N THR A 243 3.64 6.06 33.21
CA THR A 243 2.44 5.36 32.70
C THR A 243 1.41 6.32 32.11
N LEU A 244 1.28 7.55 32.62
CA LEU A 244 0.29 8.51 32.13
C LEU A 244 0.65 9.04 30.74
N GLU A 245 1.93 9.35 30.53
CA GLU A 245 2.44 9.92 29.29
C GLU A 245 2.64 8.86 28.19
N CYS A 246 2.89 7.61 28.56
CA CYS A 246 3.19 6.53 27.61
C CYS A 246 2.11 5.45 27.50
N GLY A 247 1.03 5.48 28.29
CA GLY A 247 0.01 4.43 28.30
C GLY A 247 -0.75 4.22 26.98
N TRP A 248 -0.63 5.18 26.07
CA TRP A 248 -1.26 5.16 24.74
C TRP A 248 -0.25 4.98 23.60
N SER A 249 0.99 4.60 23.94
CA SER A 249 2.05 4.38 22.95
C SER A 249 1.65 3.34 21.90
N ARG A 250 2.06 3.56 20.64
CA ARG A 250 1.77 2.66 19.51
C ARG A 250 3.01 2.42 18.67
N VAL A 251 3.11 1.23 18.05
CA VAL A 251 4.10 0.97 17.00
C VAL A 251 3.55 1.48 15.66
N VAL A 252 4.11 2.59 15.17
CA VAL A 252 3.62 3.28 13.98
C VAL A 252 4.17 2.65 12.69
N ALA A 253 5.43 2.20 12.72
CA ALA A 253 6.07 1.52 11.61
C ALA A 253 7.23 0.65 12.08
N ALA A 254 7.62 -0.34 11.27
CA ALA A 254 8.84 -1.12 11.49
C ALA A 254 9.91 -0.74 10.45
N GLY A 255 11.09 -0.36 10.93
CA GLY A 255 12.25 -0.05 10.08
C GLY A 255 13.45 -0.97 10.35
N PRO A 256 14.53 -0.85 9.56
CA PRO A 256 15.72 -1.69 9.72
C PRO A 256 16.42 -1.59 11.08
N LYS A 257 16.21 -0.48 11.83
CA LYS A 257 16.80 -0.26 13.15
C LYS A 257 15.83 -0.55 14.32
N GLY A 258 14.63 -1.05 14.03
CA GLY A 258 13.59 -1.28 15.03
C GLY A 258 12.30 -0.52 14.74
N PRO A 259 11.33 -0.57 15.68
CA PRO A 259 10.04 0.07 15.53
C PRO A 259 10.14 1.58 15.74
N LEU A 260 9.40 2.35 14.94
CA LEU A 260 9.04 3.72 15.27
C LEU A 260 7.86 3.69 16.24
N VAL A 261 8.08 4.16 17.46
CA VAL A 261 7.08 4.21 18.53
C VAL A 261 6.61 5.65 18.69
N GLY A 262 5.30 5.86 18.64
CA GLY A 262 4.66 7.16 18.88
C GLY A 262 3.90 7.17 20.21
N LEU A 263 3.90 8.30 20.90
CA LEU A 263 3.34 8.50 22.24
C LEU A 263 2.19 9.51 22.30
N GLY A 264 1.85 10.18 21.18
CA GLY A 264 0.87 11.27 21.12
C GLY A 264 1.48 12.66 21.35
N HIS A 265 2.52 12.74 22.19
CA HIS A 265 3.31 13.96 22.42
C HIS A 265 4.82 13.72 22.40
N GLY A 266 5.25 12.59 21.87
CA GLY A 266 6.65 12.28 21.67
C GLY A 266 6.76 11.03 20.82
N PHE A 267 7.95 10.73 20.32
CA PHE A 267 8.17 9.53 19.51
C PHE A 267 9.66 9.21 19.39
N GLY A 268 9.98 7.99 19.02
CA GLY A 268 11.37 7.60 18.81
C GLY A 268 11.53 6.19 18.27
N VAL A 269 12.79 5.83 18.03
CA VAL A 269 13.19 4.45 17.73
C VAL A 269 14.05 3.96 18.91
N PRO A 270 13.68 2.82 19.54
CA PRO A 270 14.40 2.26 20.68
C PRO A 270 15.91 2.18 20.44
N ASP A 271 16.68 2.61 21.45
CA ASP A 271 18.15 2.65 21.45
C ASP A 271 18.82 3.42 20.29
N ALA A 272 18.05 4.18 19.49
CA ALA A 272 18.57 4.94 18.35
C ALA A 272 18.44 6.46 18.56
N TRP A 273 17.21 6.97 18.70
CA TRP A 273 16.93 8.40 18.80
C TRP A 273 15.52 8.65 19.36
N PHE A 274 15.27 9.86 19.87
CA PHE A 274 13.98 10.30 20.42
C PHE A 274 13.66 11.74 19.99
N SER A 275 12.39 12.15 20.04
CA SER A 275 11.87 13.40 19.46
C SER A 275 12.57 14.67 19.96
N ASP A 276 13.04 14.68 21.21
CA ASP A 276 13.83 15.77 21.80
C ASP A 276 15.21 15.98 21.14
N THR A 277 15.81 14.92 20.60
CA THR A 277 17.10 14.94 19.90
C THR A 277 17.00 15.28 18.42
N VAL A 278 15.80 15.22 17.83
CA VAL A 278 15.54 15.43 16.40
C VAL A 278 14.63 16.62 16.12
N LEU A 279 14.46 17.49 17.11
CA LEU A 279 13.59 18.66 17.06
C LEU A 279 13.91 19.58 15.86
N PRO A 280 12.93 19.91 14.98
CA PRO A 280 13.18 20.83 13.89
C PRO A 280 13.30 22.28 14.38
N PRO A 281 14.05 23.15 13.67
CA PRO A 281 14.07 24.58 13.95
C PRO A 281 12.67 25.18 13.94
N GLY A 282 12.35 25.95 14.99
CA GLY A 282 11.05 26.62 15.16
C GLY A 282 10.06 25.85 16.04
N ALA A 283 10.29 24.57 16.34
CA ALA A 283 9.47 23.81 17.26
C ALA A 283 9.83 24.11 18.73
N ALA A 284 8.82 24.06 19.62
CA ALA A 284 9.02 24.15 21.06
C ALA A 284 9.75 22.90 21.59
N ARG A 285 10.60 23.03 22.61
CA ARG A 285 11.28 21.87 23.21
C ARG A 285 10.35 20.96 23.99
N ALA A 286 9.34 21.54 24.61
CA ALA A 286 8.33 20.86 25.40
C ALA A 286 6.97 21.46 25.08
N HIS A 287 5.92 20.70 25.34
CA HIS A 287 4.54 21.16 25.25
C HIS A 287 3.84 20.87 26.57
N SER A 288 3.08 21.85 27.09
CA SER A 288 2.34 21.68 28.33
C SER A 288 1.02 20.97 28.05
N PHE A 289 0.91 19.72 28.50
CA PHE A 289 -0.35 18.98 28.46
C PHE A 289 -0.99 19.02 29.85
N GLY A 290 -1.99 19.88 30.03
CA GLY A 290 -2.63 20.10 31.33
C GLY A 290 -1.67 20.77 32.33
N PHE A 291 -1.30 20.04 33.38
CA PHE A 291 -0.46 20.56 34.48
C PHE A 291 1.01 20.13 34.40
N SER A 292 1.40 19.33 33.41
CA SER A 292 2.78 18.84 33.25
C SER A 292 3.38 19.25 31.91
N GLU A 293 4.67 19.55 31.92
CA GLU A 293 5.46 19.60 30.69
C GLU A 293 5.62 18.18 30.15
N SER A 294 5.27 18.01 28.89
CA SER A 294 5.48 16.78 28.12
C SER A 294 6.50 17.02 27.02
N TRP A 295 6.88 15.93 26.35
CA TRP A 295 7.64 16.02 25.12
C TRP A 295 6.82 16.78 24.05
N ASN A 296 7.48 17.16 22.96
CA ASN A 296 6.81 17.74 21.79
C ASN A 296 7.00 16.80 20.60
N GLY A 297 6.04 16.87 19.69
CA GLY A 297 6.06 16.16 18.43
C GLY A 297 5.12 14.97 18.39
N ASP A 298 4.47 14.77 17.26
CA ASP A 298 3.72 13.55 16.98
C ASP A 298 3.94 13.07 15.54
N VAL A 299 3.91 11.75 15.35
CA VAL A 299 4.00 11.12 14.04
C VAL A 299 2.65 11.19 13.36
N TYR A 300 2.59 11.95 12.26
CA TYR A 300 1.42 11.95 11.40
C TYR A 300 1.36 10.67 10.55
N GLY A 301 2.50 10.23 10.03
CA GLY A 301 2.52 8.93 9.37
C GLY A 301 3.79 8.63 8.65
N VAL A 302 3.84 7.45 8.05
CA VAL A 302 5.06 6.88 7.51
C VAL A 302 4.82 6.44 6.08
N ALA A 303 5.81 6.66 5.22
CA ALA A 303 5.85 6.10 3.88
C ALA A 303 7.30 5.98 3.43
N ARG A 304 7.68 4.79 2.92
CA ARG A 304 8.99 4.50 2.34
C ARG A 304 10.18 4.87 3.23
N GLY A 305 10.11 4.49 4.50
CA GLY A 305 11.15 4.73 5.49
C GLY A 305 11.29 6.18 5.93
N ARG A 306 10.32 7.04 5.58
CA ARG A 306 10.25 8.43 6.03
C ARG A 306 8.98 8.65 6.82
N PHE A 307 9.03 9.51 7.82
CA PHE A 307 7.84 9.88 8.57
C PHE A 307 7.60 11.39 8.52
N LEU A 308 6.33 11.75 8.47
CA LEU A 308 5.83 13.11 8.65
C LEU A 308 5.53 13.30 10.14
N ALA A 309 6.02 14.38 10.72
CA ALA A 309 5.76 14.78 12.08
C ALA A 309 5.22 16.21 12.17
N GLN A 310 4.37 16.43 13.16
CA GLN A 310 3.84 17.73 13.53
C GLN A 310 4.37 18.12 14.91
N TRP A 311 4.54 19.42 15.15
CA TRP A 311 5.12 19.95 16.37
C TRP A 311 4.46 21.25 16.77
N HIS A 312 4.28 21.48 18.06
CA HIS A 312 3.95 22.81 18.58
C HIS A 312 5.09 23.77 18.29
N GLY A 313 4.75 24.97 17.83
CA GLY A 313 5.71 26.02 17.54
C GLY A 313 6.28 26.65 18.81
N ALA A 314 7.54 27.06 18.77
CA ALA A 314 8.16 27.77 19.88
C ALA A 314 7.47 29.12 20.11
N GLU A 315 7.10 29.39 21.37
CA GLU A 315 6.48 30.65 21.76
C GLU A 315 7.35 31.86 21.41
N LYS A 316 6.69 32.95 20.98
CA LYS A 316 7.32 34.25 20.75
C LYS A 316 6.47 35.34 21.36
N ASN A 317 7.06 36.14 22.24
CA ASN A 317 6.38 37.26 22.93
C ASN A 317 5.10 36.84 23.68
N GLY A 318 5.09 35.64 24.28
CA GLY A 318 3.94 35.11 25.02
C GLY A 318 2.77 34.64 24.14
N THR A 319 2.99 34.45 22.84
CA THR A 319 2.04 33.82 21.91
C THR A 319 2.62 32.51 21.41
N GLU A 320 1.80 31.46 21.33
CA GLU A 320 2.20 30.17 20.76
C GLU A 320 2.73 30.36 19.33
N GLY A 321 3.83 29.67 19.02
CA GLY A 321 4.39 29.70 17.67
C GLY A 321 3.51 28.94 16.67
N PRO A 322 3.64 29.21 15.37
CA PRO A 322 2.91 28.44 14.37
C PRO A 322 3.31 26.96 14.41
N THR A 323 2.37 26.06 14.12
CA THR A 323 2.62 24.63 13.97
C THR A 323 3.75 24.38 12.97
N VAL A 324 4.73 23.61 13.39
CA VAL A 324 5.83 23.16 12.52
C VAL A 324 5.51 21.77 12.02
N TRP A 325 5.66 21.56 10.73
CA TRP A 325 5.59 20.26 10.09
C TRP A 325 6.96 19.88 9.56
N SER A 326 7.35 18.61 9.70
CA SER A 326 8.64 18.14 9.24
C SER A 326 8.61 16.71 8.72
N VAL A 327 9.53 16.42 7.80
CA VAL A 327 9.77 15.08 7.29
C VAL A 327 11.12 14.59 7.79
N HIS A 328 11.17 13.37 8.28
CA HIS A 328 12.35 12.75 8.85
C HIS A 328 12.60 11.36 8.25
N ASP A 329 13.85 10.93 8.29
CA ASP A 329 14.23 9.54 8.04
C ASP A 329 13.92 8.68 9.27
N VAL A 330 13.22 7.54 9.11
CA VAL A 330 12.85 6.65 10.23
C VAL A 330 14.10 6.07 10.91
N GLY A 331 15.13 5.70 10.15
CA GLY A 331 16.30 5.01 10.67
C GLY A 331 17.23 5.90 11.50
N SER A 332 17.30 7.19 11.21
CA SER A 332 18.24 8.12 11.83
C SER A 332 17.57 9.26 12.58
N GLY A 333 16.28 9.49 12.35
CA GLY A 333 15.56 10.66 12.83
C GLY A 333 16.00 11.96 12.13
N ALA A 334 16.89 11.89 11.14
CA ALA A 334 17.44 13.05 10.48
C ALA A 334 16.35 13.88 9.79
N LEU A 335 16.37 15.19 10.04
CA LEU A 335 15.46 16.15 9.41
C LEU A 335 15.75 16.26 7.91
N LEU A 336 14.75 15.96 7.08
CA LEU A 336 14.82 16.01 5.63
C LEU A 336 14.24 17.32 5.08
N ALA A 337 13.10 17.75 5.61
CA ALA A 337 12.44 19.00 5.23
C ALA A 337 11.56 19.52 6.37
N ARG A 338 11.24 20.81 6.36
CA ARG A 338 10.29 21.43 7.29
C ARG A 338 9.49 22.55 6.64
N MET A 339 8.38 22.92 7.26
CA MET A 339 7.67 24.17 7.03
C MET A 339 6.84 24.56 8.25
N ASP A 340 6.38 25.81 8.25
CA ASP A 340 5.38 26.29 9.19
C ASP A 340 4.03 26.28 8.44
N CYS A 341 2.99 25.65 9.01
CA CYS A 341 1.67 25.54 8.38
C CYS A 341 0.59 25.40 9.46
N ALA A 342 -0.30 26.38 9.55
CA ALA A 342 -1.37 26.46 10.54
C ALA A 342 -2.55 25.54 10.18
N TYR A 343 -2.27 24.26 9.94
CA TYR A 343 -3.29 23.22 9.84
C TYR A 343 -3.57 22.72 11.26
N GLU A 344 -4.78 23.02 11.76
CA GLU A 344 -5.17 22.86 13.17
C GLU A 344 -5.84 21.50 13.48
N GLU A 345 -6.06 20.65 12.49
CA GLU A 345 -6.48 19.27 12.75
C GLU A 345 -5.23 18.47 13.15
N PHE A 346 -5.09 18.26 14.46
CA PHE A 346 -4.00 17.52 15.08
C PHE A 346 -4.45 16.10 15.46
N PRO A 347 -4.73 15.18 14.53
CA PRO A 347 -4.93 13.80 14.91
C PRO A 347 -3.59 13.24 15.40
N THR A 348 -3.57 12.86 16.66
CA THR A 348 -2.40 12.27 17.29
C THR A 348 -2.29 10.79 16.92
N VAL A 349 -1.14 10.15 17.15
CA VAL A 349 -1.08 8.66 17.07
C VAL A 349 -2.01 8.01 18.07
N THR A 350 -2.45 8.76 19.08
CA THR A 350 -3.37 8.30 20.13
C THR A 350 -4.83 8.64 19.87
N SER A 351 -5.14 9.42 18.82
CA SER A 351 -6.50 9.81 18.52
C SER A 351 -7.36 8.57 18.24
N PRO A 352 -8.58 8.46 18.82
CA PRO A 352 -9.53 7.42 18.45
C PRO A 352 -9.99 7.59 17.00
N GLY A 353 -10.44 6.50 16.39
CA GLY A 353 -11.11 6.51 15.11
C GLY A 353 -10.18 6.55 13.90
N ASP A 354 -10.80 6.52 12.73
CA ASP A 354 -10.18 6.94 11.46
C ASP A 354 -10.06 8.46 11.37
N SER A 355 -9.86 9.16 12.51
CA SER A 355 -9.79 10.63 12.62
C SER A 355 -8.61 11.27 11.86
N ARG A 356 -7.85 10.47 11.11
CA ARG A 356 -6.79 10.90 10.22
C ARG A 356 -7.34 10.86 8.80
N ASP A 357 -7.74 12.03 8.34
CA ASP A 357 -8.49 12.14 7.08
C ASP A 357 -7.66 11.79 5.84
N HIS A 358 -6.32 11.76 5.96
CA HIS A 358 -5.44 11.61 4.81
C HIS A 358 -4.22 10.68 5.04
N PRO A 359 -4.00 9.66 4.19
CA PRO A 359 -2.79 8.86 4.24
C PRO A 359 -1.56 9.66 3.77
N VAL A 360 -0.37 9.23 4.19
CA VAL A 360 0.88 9.78 3.65
C VAL A 360 1.10 9.25 2.24
N VAL A 361 1.18 10.15 1.27
CA VAL A 361 1.40 9.83 -0.15
C VAL A 361 2.78 10.29 -0.58
N THR A 362 3.44 9.51 -1.46
CA THR A 362 4.78 9.83 -1.95
C THR A 362 4.83 9.74 -3.47
N SER A 363 5.71 10.55 -4.07
CA SER A 363 6.06 10.36 -5.47
C SER A 363 6.84 9.05 -5.67
N PRO A 364 6.79 8.39 -6.84
CA PRO A 364 7.49 7.13 -7.11
C PRO A 364 9.01 7.13 -6.86
N SER A 365 9.70 8.26 -7.01
CA SER A 365 11.11 8.47 -6.67
C SER A 365 11.36 8.69 -5.17
N GLY A 366 10.30 8.98 -4.41
CA GLY A 366 10.36 9.41 -3.01
C GLY A 366 10.84 10.85 -2.81
N ARG A 367 10.97 11.66 -3.88
CA ARG A 367 11.36 13.08 -3.78
C ARG A 367 10.29 13.93 -3.08
N PHE A 368 9.02 13.68 -3.38
CA PHE A 368 7.91 14.43 -2.81
C PHE A 368 7.13 13.54 -1.83
N LEU A 369 6.61 14.17 -0.79
CA LEU A 369 5.77 13.54 0.23
C LEU A 369 4.67 14.53 0.62
N ALA A 370 3.44 14.06 0.78
CA ALA A 370 2.35 14.88 1.31
C ALA A 370 1.42 14.06 2.20
N ALA A 371 0.64 14.77 3.01
CA ALA A 371 -0.54 14.23 3.66
C ALA A 371 -1.53 15.38 3.89
N GLY A 372 -2.77 15.24 3.44
CA GLY A 372 -3.73 16.33 3.52
C GLY A 372 -3.19 17.62 2.90
N PRO A 373 -3.27 18.76 3.59
CA PRO A 373 -2.83 20.05 3.06
C PRO A 373 -1.32 20.31 3.17
N VAL A 374 -0.55 19.36 3.68
CA VAL A 374 0.90 19.54 3.84
C VAL A 374 1.66 18.74 2.79
N ALA A 375 2.53 19.40 2.01
CA ALA A 375 3.33 18.77 0.97
C ALA A 375 4.78 19.23 1.02
N PHE A 376 5.72 18.36 0.65
CA PHE A 376 7.16 18.58 0.75
C PHE A 376 7.90 18.21 -0.53
N ASP A 377 8.88 19.04 -0.90
CA ASP A 377 9.93 18.73 -1.89
C ASP A 377 11.22 18.46 -1.10
N LEU A 378 11.53 17.18 -0.89
CA LEU A 378 12.63 16.74 -0.01
C LEU A 378 14.00 17.07 -0.58
N GLU A 379 14.12 17.13 -1.91
CA GLU A 379 15.36 17.53 -2.57
C GLU A 379 15.67 19.00 -2.30
N ARG A 380 14.65 19.87 -2.35
CA ARG A 380 14.78 21.30 -2.04
C ARG A 380 14.58 21.63 -0.56
N LYS A 381 14.31 20.63 0.28
CA LYS A 381 14.08 20.75 1.73
C LYS A 381 13.03 21.79 2.13
N ARG A 382 11.96 21.90 1.33
CA ARG A 382 10.88 22.88 1.55
C ARG A 382 9.52 22.20 1.65
N GLY A 383 8.60 22.84 2.34
CA GLY A 383 7.19 22.49 2.33
C GLY A 383 6.33 23.53 1.60
N VAL A 384 5.12 23.12 1.25
CA VAL A 384 4.03 23.92 0.68
C VAL A 384 2.80 23.68 1.54
N CYS A 385 2.25 24.76 2.11
CA CYS A 385 1.04 24.74 2.93
C CYS A 385 -0.18 25.02 2.04
N LEU A 386 -1.00 24.00 1.85
CA LEU A 386 -2.24 24.05 1.06
C LEU A 386 -3.48 24.26 1.92
N GLN A 387 -3.28 24.64 3.19
CA GLN A 387 -4.34 25.01 4.11
C GLN A 387 -5.07 26.27 3.60
N GLY A 388 -6.38 26.29 3.73
CA GLY A 388 -7.21 27.45 3.42
C GLY A 388 -6.90 28.64 4.32
N ASP A 389 -7.01 29.85 3.77
CA ASP A 389 -6.69 31.11 4.45
C ASP A 389 -7.87 32.10 4.44
N GLY A 390 -9.08 31.58 4.20
CA GLY A 390 -10.31 32.37 4.03
C GLY A 390 -10.54 32.88 2.60
N ASN A 391 -9.48 33.07 1.80
CA ASN A 391 -9.58 33.42 0.38
C ASN A 391 -9.40 32.21 -0.54
N ARG A 392 -8.70 31.19 -0.06
CA ARG A 392 -8.49 29.90 -0.72
C ARG A 392 -9.07 28.79 0.15
N LYS A 393 -9.66 27.78 -0.49
CA LYS A 393 -10.06 26.53 0.17
C LYS A 393 -8.86 25.62 0.41
N THR A 394 -8.92 24.82 1.47
CA THR A 394 -7.94 23.76 1.74
C THR A 394 -7.92 22.74 0.61
N ILE A 395 -6.74 22.21 0.28
CA ILE A 395 -6.56 21.17 -0.73
C ILE A 395 -5.78 20.00 -0.12
N ALA A 396 -6.44 18.85 0.00
CA ALA A 396 -5.83 17.61 0.47
C ALA A 396 -5.17 16.86 -0.70
N VAL A 397 -3.85 16.64 -0.62
CA VAL A 397 -3.09 15.94 -1.66
C VAL A 397 -3.28 14.43 -1.54
N GLY A 398 -3.77 13.80 -2.62
CA GLY A 398 -3.97 12.36 -2.69
C GLY A 398 -2.96 11.63 -3.59
N ALA A 399 -2.24 12.34 -4.46
CA ALA A 399 -1.29 11.72 -5.39
C ALA A 399 -0.21 12.69 -5.86
N ILE A 400 1.02 12.21 -6.06
CA ILE A 400 2.16 13.05 -6.48
C ILE A 400 3.01 12.32 -7.52
N ALA A 401 3.38 13.00 -8.60
CA ALA A 401 4.31 12.52 -9.61
C ALA A 401 5.75 13.02 -9.36
N ASP A 402 6.73 12.38 -10.00
CA ASP A 402 8.16 12.68 -9.80
C ASP A 402 8.59 14.05 -10.33
N ASP A 403 7.79 14.64 -11.22
CA ASP A 403 8.01 15.99 -11.73
C ASP A 403 7.44 17.09 -10.83
N GLY A 404 6.82 16.73 -9.69
CA GLY A 404 6.20 17.64 -8.74
C GLY A 404 4.77 18.02 -9.05
N VAL A 405 4.16 17.44 -10.10
CA VAL A 405 2.71 17.55 -10.31
C VAL A 405 2.01 16.70 -9.26
N ALA A 406 1.09 17.32 -8.52
CA ALA A 406 0.24 16.62 -7.56
C ALA A 406 -1.24 16.78 -7.91
N TYR A 407 -2.05 15.86 -7.41
CA TYR A 407 -3.49 15.86 -7.53
C TYR A 407 -4.09 15.78 -6.13
N GLY A 408 -5.08 16.64 -5.87
CA GLY A 408 -5.73 16.71 -4.57
C GLY A 408 -7.19 17.07 -4.69
N THR A 409 -7.92 16.83 -3.62
CA THR A 409 -9.33 17.20 -3.46
C THR A 409 -9.42 18.52 -2.71
N VAL A 410 -10.26 19.43 -3.20
CA VAL A 410 -10.55 20.69 -2.52
C VAL A 410 -11.62 20.43 -1.46
N ASP A 411 -11.39 20.87 -0.23
CA ASP A 411 -12.36 20.71 0.85
C ASP A 411 -13.69 21.43 0.53
N GLY A 412 -14.80 20.72 0.71
CA GLY A 412 -16.15 21.15 0.34
C GLY A 412 -17.16 20.01 0.46
N ASP A 413 -18.41 20.23 0.03
CA ASP A 413 -19.46 19.22 0.12
C ASP A 413 -19.04 17.89 -0.55
N ALA A 414 -19.00 16.83 0.26
CA ALA A 414 -18.42 15.52 -0.08
C ALA A 414 -19.14 14.78 -1.22
N SER A 415 -20.33 15.23 -1.63
CA SER A 415 -21.09 14.59 -2.71
C SER A 415 -20.39 14.69 -4.06
N HIS A 416 -19.62 15.75 -4.30
CA HIS A 416 -18.88 15.96 -5.55
C HIS A 416 -17.52 16.63 -5.28
N PRO A 417 -16.49 15.87 -4.85
CA PRO A 417 -15.19 16.44 -4.57
C PRO A 417 -14.63 17.11 -5.82
N VAL A 418 -14.20 18.36 -5.67
CA VAL A 418 -13.56 19.12 -6.75
C VAL A 418 -12.09 18.74 -6.76
N VAL A 419 -11.59 18.28 -7.89
CA VAL A 419 -10.18 17.90 -8.04
C VAL A 419 -9.37 19.09 -8.54
N ALA A 420 -8.19 19.27 -7.96
CA ALA A 420 -7.19 20.24 -8.38
C ALA A 420 -5.89 19.55 -8.78
N ARG A 421 -5.24 20.09 -9.80
CA ARG A 421 -3.84 19.83 -10.12
C ARG A 421 -2.98 20.90 -9.48
N LEU A 422 -1.87 20.50 -8.88
CA LEU A 422 -0.92 21.36 -8.17
C LEU A 422 0.47 21.25 -8.80
N ASP A 423 1.26 22.31 -8.77
CA ASP A 423 2.71 22.26 -9.01
C ASP A 423 3.47 22.50 -7.71
N LEU A 424 3.90 21.41 -7.06
CA LEU A 424 4.64 21.45 -5.79
C LEU A 424 6.07 21.99 -5.94
N ARG A 425 6.49 22.34 -7.17
CA ARG A 425 7.77 23.03 -7.37
C ARG A 425 7.68 24.53 -7.19
N THR A 426 6.48 25.08 -7.12
CA THR A 426 6.24 26.49 -6.81
C THR A 426 6.26 26.71 -5.30
N ALA A 427 6.39 27.95 -4.83
CA ALA A 427 6.37 28.24 -3.39
C ALA A 427 4.97 28.06 -2.77
N THR A 428 3.93 28.22 -3.58
CA THR A 428 2.52 28.27 -3.20
C THR A 428 1.73 27.02 -3.56
N GLY A 429 2.32 26.12 -4.36
CA GLY A 429 1.62 24.94 -4.88
C GLY A 429 0.54 25.33 -5.88
N ASP A 430 0.89 26.17 -6.87
CA ASP A 430 -0.05 26.76 -7.83
C ASP A 430 -1.09 25.73 -8.31
N ALA A 431 -2.36 26.05 -8.03
CA ALA A 431 -3.48 25.14 -8.20
C ALA A 431 -4.28 25.48 -9.46
N LYS A 432 -4.65 24.44 -10.22
CA LYS A 432 -5.60 24.52 -11.34
C LYS A 432 -6.71 23.51 -11.13
N VAL A 433 -7.95 24.00 -11.05
CA VAL A 433 -9.14 23.15 -10.96
C VAL A 433 -9.27 22.28 -12.21
N LEU A 434 -9.49 20.98 -12.00
CA LEU A 434 -9.80 20.00 -13.05
C LEU A 434 -11.31 19.76 -13.18
N GLY A 435 -12.07 19.98 -12.11
CA GLY A 435 -13.53 19.82 -12.07
C GLY A 435 -13.96 18.70 -11.13
N SER A 436 -15.27 18.46 -11.05
CA SER A 436 -15.86 17.32 -10.34
C SER A 436 -15.87 16.06 -11.22
N GLY A 437 -15.89 14.89 -10.58
CA GLY A 437 -15.95 13.60 -11.29
C GLY A 437 -14.68 13.25 -12.08
N VAL A 438 -13.55 13.90 -11.76
CA VAL A 438 -12.22 13.51 -12.24
C VAL A 438 -11.64 12.52 -11.24
N GLU A 439 -11.26 11.34 -11.70
CA GLU A 439 -10.63 10.31 -10.87
C GLU A 439 -9.17 10.68 -10.59
N ILE A 440 -8.76 10.63 -9.32
CA ILE A 440 -7.36 10.84 -8.93
C ILE A 440 -6.62 9.50 -9.04
N PRO A 441 -5.42 9.45 -9.65
CA PRO A 441 -4.62 8.23 -9.65
C PRO A 441 -4.17 7.90 -8.23
N ARG A 442 -4.37 6.66 -7.78
CA ARG A 442 -3.79 6.14 -6.52
C ARG A 442 -2.27 6.05 -6.60
N HIS A 443 -1.74 5.79 -7.79
CA HIS A 443 -0.30 5.90 -8.10
C HIS A 443 -0.11 6.62 -9.43
N THR A 444 0.80 7.58 -9.47
CA THR A 444 0.99 8.51 -10.61
C THR A 444 1.94 7.98 -11.68
N ALA A 445 2.88 7.10 -11.34
CA ALA A 445 3.76 6.48 -12.32
C ALA A 445 4.05 5.02 -11.98
N VAL A 446 3.29 4.13 -12.60
CA VAL A 446 3.54 2.70 -12.69
C VAL A 446 3.86 2.42 -14.16
N ALA A 447 5.15 2.32 -14.49
CA ALA A 447 5.62 2.15 -15.87
C ALA A 447 5.16 3.26 -16.84
N GLY A 448 5.14 4.51 -16.38
CA GLY A 448 4.65 5.64 -17.19
C GLY A 448 3.12 5.75 -17.26
N SER A 449 2.38 4.98 -16.45
CA SER A 449 0.93 5.02 -16.36
C SER A 449 0.43 5.41 -14.96
N GLY A 450 -0.76 6.00 -14.88
CA GLY A 450 -1.48 6.17 -13.62
C GLY A 450 -2.29 4.91 -13.29
N LEU A 451 -2.28 4.49 -12.03
CA LEU A 451 -3.17 3.44 -11.49
C LEU A 451 -4.35 4.11 -10.79
N PHE A 452 -5.56 3.79 -11.22
CA PHE A 452 -6.83 4.29 -10.71
C PHE A 452 -7.62 3.12 -10.11
N VAL A 453 -8.27 3.39 -8.98
CA VAL A 453 -9.18 2.43 -8.33
C VAL A 453 -10.46 3.18 -8.05
N THR A 454 -11.55 2.73 -8.67
CA THR A 454 -12.89 3.32 -8.54
C THR A 454 -13.92 2.19 -8.54
N ARG A 455 -15.22 2.53 -8.64
CA ARG A 455 -16.29 1.54 -8.88
C ARG A 455 -16.90 1.72 -10.25
N ASP A 456 -17.25 0.61 -10.90
CA ASP A 456 -17.99 0.64 -12.16
C ASP A 456 -19.50 0.84 -11.91
N GLY A 457 -20.29 0.97 -12.99
CA GLY A 457 -21.73 1.22 -12.87
C GLY A 457 -22.55 0.09 -12.24
N ASN A 458 -21.93 -1.07 -11.97
CA ASN A 458 -22.52 -2.17 -11.19
C ASN A 458 -21.97 -2.21 -9.75
N GLU A 459 -21.32 -1.13 -9.30
CA GLU A 459 -20.65 -1.03 -8.01
C GLU A 459 -19.49 -2.02 -7.81
N ASN A 460 -18.98 -2.67 -8.86
CA ASN A 460 -17.80 -3.53 -8.73
C ASN A 460 -16.55 -2.65 -8.62
N VAL A 461 -15.55 -3.09 -7.87
CA VAL A 461 -14.25 -2.40 -7.87
C VAL A 461 -13.61 -2.51 -9.25
N LEU A 462 -13.30 -1.36 -9.85
CA LEU A 462 -12.60 -1.24 -11.12
C LEU A 462 -11.15 -0.81 -10.85
N VAL A 463 -10.21 -1.69 -11.20
CA VAL A 463 -8.80 -1.35 -11.27
C VAL A 463 -8.46 -0.97 -12.70
N ALA A 464 -7.97 0.25 -12.90
CA ALA A 464 -7.73 0.83 -14.21
C ALA A 464 -6.31 1.38 -14.29
N VAL A 465 -5.55 0.99 -15.32
CA VAL A 465 -4.25 1.60 -15.61
C VAL A 465 -4.36 2.42 -16.88
N ARG A 466 -3.96 3.70 -16.81
CA ARG A 466 -4.04 4.65 -17.92
C ARG A 466 -2.65 5.22 -18.25
N PRO A 467 -2.16 5.08 -19.49
CA PRO A 467 -0.85 5.61 -19.85
C PRO A 467 -0.84 7.15 -19.79
N ALA A 468 0.32 7.72 -19.46
CA ALA A 468 0.57 9.13 -19.66
C ALA A 468 0.49 9.49 -21.17
N ARG A 469 0.17 10.75 -21.46
CA ARG A 469 0.07 11.29 -22.83
C ARG A 469 1.40 11.67 -23.45
#